data_AF-A0A6G6KFA8-F1
#
_entry.id   AF-A0A6G6KFA8-F1
#
_cell.length_a   1.000
_cell.length_b   1.000
_cell.length_c   1.000
_cell.angle_alpha   90.00
_cell.angle_beta   90.00
_cell.angle_gamma   90.00
#
_symmetry.space_group_name_H-M   'P 1'
#
loop_
_entity.id
_entity.type
_entity.pdbx_description
1 polymer ?
#
loop_
_entity_poly.entity_id
_entity_poly.type
_entity_poly.pdbx_seq_one_letter_code
_entity_poly.pdbx_strand_id
1 'polypeptide(L)'
;MAKAAVAPAVAPLPAPPATATPSGAVPVALVAEPGKVVTQSIPLPLSEIRKTNTQGIPLPLGEPRKPATVTQGIPRVITTTVAPREEPLSIQSRATGAVPLSPRVTPLRIGVLGSGQGTNFEAIQRAIDDGRLNAEIAVVISDVEGSRLLAKARESGLSRVFVDPGPNPKMLPIEAQEEIYEQLRAHQVQVVVLTGFMRVIKDPLLSGYKDRIVNIHPSLLPKFKGKAAWVQALEEGEVETGCTVHLVNEEVDGGKILAQAKVPIHIGDTADDVFYRIQAEEHLLLPDVLNNWRERGLPVG
;
A
#
# COMPACT_ATOMS: atom_id res chain seq x y z
N MET A 1 -53.34 -7.31 -16.73
CA MET A 1 -53.72 -6.75 -15.41
C MET A 1 -52.50 -6.82 -14.50
N ALA A 2 -51.85 -5.68 -14.30
CA ALA A 2 -50.62 -5.56 -13.50
C ALA A 2 -50.97 -5.18 -12.06
N LYS A 3 -50.27 -5.77 -11.08
CA LYS A 3 -50.22 -5.25 -9.71
C LYS A 3 -48.78 -4.89 -9.40
N ALA A 4 -48.50 -3.59 -9.37
CA ALA A 4 -47.28 -3.02 -8.82
C ALA A 4 -47.39 -3.03 -7.28
N ALA A 5 -46.37 -3.55 -6.61
CA ALA A 5 -46.20 -3.41 -5.17
C ALA A 5 -45.26 -2.24 -4.91
N VAL A 6 -45.78 -1.20 -4.24
CA VAL A 6 -45.05 -0.01 -3.78
C VAL A 6 -44.37 -0.36 -2.46
N ALA A 7 -43.06 -0.18 -2.37
CA ALA A 7 -42.31 -0.26 -1.11
C ALA A 7 -42.50 1.02 -0.28
N PRO A 8 -42.55 0.96 1.06
CA PRO A 8 -42.74 2.14 1.89
C PRO A 8 -41.45 2.98 2.00
N ALA A 9 -41.62 4.31 1.99
CA ALA A 9 -40.55 5.28 2.17
C ALA A 9 -39.96 5.20 3.60
N VAL A 10 -38.63 5.07 3.67
CA VAL A 10 -37.87 5.12 4.92
C VAL A 10 -37.62 6.60 5.28
N ALA A 11 -38.02 7.00 6.49
CA ALA A 11 -37.81 8.35 7.00
C ALA A 11 -36.31 8.64 7.25
N PRO A 12 -35.83 9.88 7.05
CA PRO A 12 -34.43 10.23 7.26
C PRO A 12 -34.06 10.26 8.76
N LEU A 13 -32.86 9.78 9.08
CA LEU A 13 -32.24 9.81 10.42
C LEU A 13 -32.03 11.27 10.91
N PRO A 14 -32.20 11.55 12.22
CA PRO A 14 -31.96 12.88 12.77
C PRO A 14 -30.48 13.25 12.78
N ALA A 15 -30.21 14.54 12.56
CA ALA A 15 -28.86 15.11 12.58
C ALA A 15 -28.21 15.03 13.98
N PRO A 16 -26.87 14.88 14.07
CA PRO A 16 -26.16 14.84 15.34
C PRO A 16 -26.19 16.20 16.06
N PRO A 17 -26.17 16.23 17.40
CA PRO A 17 -26.19 17.48 18.17
C PRO A 17 -24.89 18.28 18.01
N ALA A 18 -25.02 19.60 17.97
CA ALA A 18 -23.93 20.55 17.89
C ALA A 18 -23.00 20.42 19.10
N THR A 19 -21.70 20.33 18.85
CA THR A 19 -20.65 20.30 19.88
C THR A 19 -20.54 21.67 20.55
N ALA A 20 -20.76 21.68 21.87
CA ALA A 20 -20.48 22.82 22.73
C ALA A 20 -18.96 23.03 22.83
N THR A 21 -18.51 24.23 22.54
CA THR A 21 -17.15 24.73 22.81
C THR A 21 -16.99 25.01 24.31
N PRO A 22 -15.95 24.49 25.00
CA PRO A 22 -15.54 25.03 26.27
C PRO A 22 -14.57 26.19 26.03
N SER A 23 -15.05 27.37 26.39
CA SER A 23 -14.28 28.58 26.64
C SER A 23 -13.45 28.43 27.92
N GLY A 24 -12.21 28.94 27.92
CA GLY A 24 -11.47 29.26 29.14
C GLY A 24 -10.24 28.40 29.43
N ALA A 25 -9.10 28.76 28.85
CA ALA A 25 -7.79 28.51 29.45
C ALA A 25 -6.85 29.68 29.15
N VAL A 26 -6.49 30.41 30.21
CA VAL A 26 -5.50 31.49 30.23
C VAL A 26 -4.10 30.87 30.07
N PRO A 27 -3.18 31.45 29.26
CA PRO A 27 -1.84 30.90 29.13
C PRO A 27 -1.00 31.29 30.36
N VAL A 28 -0.61 30.29 31.17
CA VAL A 28 0.47 30.44 32.15
C VAL A 28 1.78 30.14 31.43
N ALA A 29 2.60 31.18 31.27
CA ALA A 29 3.96 31.05 30.74
C ALA A 29 4.84 30.28 31.74
N LEU A 30 5.40 29.15 31.30
CA LEU A 30 6.46 28.46 32.01
C LEU A 30 7.78 28.71 31.28
N VAL A 31 8.65 29.51 31.90
CA VAL A 31 10.05 29.67 31.52
C VAL A 31 10.77 28.36 31.86
N ALA A 32 11.32 27.69 30.86
CA ALA A 32 12.13 26.48 31.03
C ALA A 32 13.62 26.83 30.97
N GLU A 33 14.36 26.49 32.03
CA GLU A 33 15.83 26.48 31.98
C GLU A 33 16.35 25.25 31.22
N PRO A 34 17.43 25.37 30.45
CA PRO A 34 18.00 24.25 29.69
C PRO A 34 18.66 23.23 30.62
N GLY A 35 18.29 21.95 30.49
CA GLY A 35 19.10 20.82 30.99
C GLY A 35 18.51 19.94 32.11
N LYS A 36 17.20 19.99 32.40
CA LYS A 36 16.58 19.09 33.40
C LYS A 36 15.49 18.19 32.81
N VAL A 37 15.69 16.88 32.90
CA VAL A 37 14.67 15.85 32.64
C VAL A 37 13.78 15.75 33.88
N VAL A 38 12.49 16.02 33.72
CA VAL A 38 11.48 15.82 34.78
C VAL A 38 10.56 14.68 34.34
N THR A 39 10.66 13.55 35.04
CA THR A 39 9.75 12.41 34.91
C THR A 39 8.61 12.61 35.91
N GLN A 40 7.37 12.83 35.44
CA GLN A 40 6.18 12.78 36.28
C GLN A 40 5.35 11.55 35.92
N SER A 41 5.29 10.60 36.85
CA SER A 41 4.38 9.47 36.82
C SER A 41 3.01 9.91 37.34
N ILE A 42 1.99 9.84 36.50
CA ILE A 42 0.59 9.98 36.93
C ILE A 42 -0.01 8.56 36.96
N PRO A 43 -0.42 8.03 38.12
CA PRO A 43 -1.12 6.75 38.18
C PRO A 43 -2.58 6.93 37.74
N LEU A 44 -3.02 6.18 36.73
CA LEU A 44 -4.45 6.03 36.40
C LEU A 44 -5.06 4.91 37.27
N PRO A 45 -6.31 5.06 37.75
CA PRO A 45 -6.96 4.06 38.60
C PRO A 45 -7.30 2.78 37.81
N LEU A 46 -6.95 1.63 38.37
CA LEU A 46 -7.35 0.30 37.89
C LEU A 46 -8.86 0.09 38.15
N SER A 47 -9.70 0.29 37.14
CA SER A 47 -11.02 -0.36 37.10
C SER A 47 -10.89 -1.70 36.37
N GLU A 48 -11.06 -2.79 37.10
CA GLU A 48 -11.00 -4.17 36.63
C GLU A 48 -12.01 -4.42 35.49
N ILE A 49 -11.52 -4.68 34.27
CA ILE A 49 -12.32 -5.28 33.21
C ILE A 49 -12.00 -6.78 33.18
N ARG A 50 -12.87 -7.59 33.80
CA ARG A 50 -12.86 -9.05 33.60
C ARG A 50 -13.23 -9.35 32.15
N LYS A 51 -12.28 -9.87 31.37
CA LYS A 51 -12.54 -10.37 30.01
C LYS A 51 -12.91 -11.86 30.08
N THR A 52 -14.01 -12.22 29.42
CA THR A 52 -14.42 -13.61 29.14
C THR A 52 -14.18 -13.93 27.67
N ASN A 53 -13.92 -15.20 27.34
CA ASN A 53 -13.94 -15.65 25.95
C ASN A 53 -15.38 -15.71 25.39
N THR A 54 -15.54 -16.11 24.12
CA THR A 54 -16.84 -16.23 23.41
C THR A 54 -17.81 -17.23 24.04
N GLN A 55 -17.40 -17.96 25.08
CA GLN A 55 -18.23 -18.86 25.89
C GLN A 55 -18.41 -18.40 27.35
N GLY A 56 -18.03 -17.16 27.70
CA GLY A 56 -18.24 -16.62 29.04
C GLY A 56 -17.23 -17.09 30.10
N ILE A 57 -16.13 -17.74 29.71
CA ILE A 57 -15.12 -18.25 30.66
C ILE A 57 -14.03 -17.19 30.90
N PRO A 58 -13.68 -16.88 32.17
CA PRO A 58 -12.60 -15.94 32.49
C PRO A 58 -11.22 -16.46 32.03
N LEU A 59 -10.43 -15.61 31.38
CA LEU A 59 -9.06 -15.93 30.98
C LEU A 59 -8.08 -15.79 32.17
N PRO A 60 -7.10 -16.69 32.34
CA PRO A 60 -6.09 -16.57 33.39
C PRO A 60 -5.14 -15.40 33.12
N LEU A 61 -4.81 -14.64 34.17
CA LEU A 61 -3.81 -13.56 34.16
C LEU A 61 -2.42 -14.16 33.88
N GLY A 62 -1.82 -13.83 32.74
CA GLY A 62 -0.44 -14.18 32.43
C GLY A 62 0.55 -13.36 33.28
N GLU A 63 1.56 -14.02 33.83
CA GLU A 63 2.59 -13.38 34.65
C GLU A 63 3.45 -12.39 33.84
N PRO A 64 3.83 -11.23 34.41
CA PRO A 64 4.67 -10.25 33.74
C PRO A 64 6.12 -10.77 33.60
N ARG A 65 6.62 -10.86 32.36
CA ARG A 65 8.04 -11.15 32.07
C ARG A 65 8.92 -9.92 32.30
N LYS A 66 10.10 -10.14 32.90
CA LYS A 66 11.09 -9.11 33.25
C LYS A 66 11.65 -8.39 32.02
N PRO A 67 11.92 -7.07 32.09
CA PRO A 67 12.58 -6.33 31.02
C PRO A 67 14.07 -6.68 30.91
N ALA A 68 14.56 -6.76 29.67
CA ALA A 68 15.96 -7.02 29.34
C ALA A 68 16.86 -5.78 29.54
N THR A 69 18.04 -5.99 30.12
CA THR A 69 19.05 -4.97 30.40
C THR A 69 19.75 -4.50 29.13
N VAL A 70 19.75 -3.19 28.87
CA VAL A 70 20.54 -2.54 27.82
C VAL A 70 21.91 -2.17 28.38
N THR A 71 22.98 -2.75 27.83
CA THR A 71 24.37 -2.44 28.17
C THR A 71 24.86 -1.26 27.31
N GLN A 72 25.31 -0.19 27.96
CA GLN A 72 25.96 0.96 27.31
C GLN A 72 27.37 0.62 26.81
N GLY A 73 27.74 1.11 25.61
CA GLY A 73 29.06 0.94 25.01
C GLY A 73 29.62 2.23 24.39
N ILE A 74 30.63 2.79 25.07
CA ILE A 74 31.83 3.56 24.67
C ILE A 74 31.76 4.56 23.48
N PRO A 75 32.16 5.84 23.66
CA PRO A 75 32.24 6.84 22.59
C PRO A 75 33.48 6.64 21.69
N ARG A 76 33.29 6.72 20.36
CA ARG A 76 34.37 6.71 19.37
C ARG A 76 34.78 8.15 19.01
N VAL A 77 36.05 8.47 19.28
CA VAL A 77 36.74 9.69 18.85
C VAL A 77 36.99 9.60 17.34
N ILE A 78 36.52 10.59 16.58
CA ILE A 78 36.83 10.75 15.15
C ILE A 78 37.90 11.82 15.02
N THR A 79 39.12 11.40 14.66
CA THR A 79 40.21 12.30 14.29
C THR A 79 40.06 12.68 12.82
N THR A 80 39.86 13.97 12.52
CA THR A 80 39.82 14.51 11.16
C THR A 80 41.23 14.82 10.69
N THR A 81 41.73 14.09 9.69
CA THR A 81 42.93 14.47 8.94
C THR A 81 42.49 15.13 7.64
N VAL A 82 42.82 16.41 7.49
CA VAL A 82 42.60 17.21 6.27
C VAL A 82 43.74 16.91 5.29
N ALA A 83 43.43 16.38 4.12
CA ALA A 83 44.37 16.23 3.01
C ALA A 83 44.49 17.57 2.24
N PRO A 84 45.69 17.92 1.72
CA PRO A 84 45.94 19.21 1.08
C PRO A 84 45.29 19.34 -0.31
N ARG A 85 44.97 20.60 -0.65
CA ARG A 85 44.42 21.05 -1.93
C ARG A 85 45.36 20.73 -3.09
N GLU A 86 44.84 20.10 -4.13
CA GLU A 86 45.50 20.07 -5.44
C GLU A 86 45.11 21.30 -6.28
N GLU A 87 46.12 21.95 -6.84
CA GLU A 87 46.08 23.09 -7.76
C GLU A 87 45.53 22.71 -9.15
N PRO A 88 44.98 23.67 -9.92
CA PRO A 88 44.19 23.36 -11.11
C PRO A 88 45.06 22.96 -12.31
N LEU A 89 44.77 21.80 -12.89
CA LEU A 89 45.36 21.36 -14.15
C LEU A 89 44.82 22.18 -15.34
N SER A 90 45.75 22.60 -16.19
CA SER A 90 45.57 23.43 -17.38
C SER A 90 44.51 22.88 -18.35
N ILE A 91 43.61 23.74 -18.80
CA ILE A 91 42.68 23.47 -19.91
C ILE A 91 43.50 23.38 -21.20
N GLN A 92 43.67 22.17 -21.74
CA GLN A 92 44.01 21.98 -23.15
C GLN A 92 42.74 21.67 -23.93
N SER A 93 42.41 22.57 -24.87
CA SER A 93 41.30 22.40 -25.80
C SER A 93 41.54 21.19 -26.69
N ARG A 94 40.79 20.11 -26.43
CA ARG A 94 40.53 19.06 -27.40
C ARG A 94 39.05 19.10 -27.73
N ALA A 95 38.75 19.27 -29.02
CA ALA A 95 37.43 19.01 -29.58
C ALA A 95 36.99 17.61 -29.15
N THR A 96 35.92 17.51 -28.38
CA THR A 96 35.33 16.24 -27.96
C THR A 96 33.97 16.11 -28.61
N GLY A 97 33.83 15.03 -29.39
CA GLY A 97 32.56 14.62 -29.96
C GLY A 97 31.50 14.43 -28.88
N ALA A 98 30.25 14.47 -29.32
CA ALA A 98 29.10 14.27 -28.47
C ALA A 98 29.33 13.11 -27.50
N VAL A 99 29.38 13.43 -26.21
CA VAL A 99 29.28 12.43 -25.15
C VAL A 99 28.00 11.66 -25.44
N PRO A 100 28.04 10.32 -25.59
CA PRO A 100 26.80 9.57 -25.75
C PRO A 100 25.96 9.83 -24.51
N LEU A 101 24.84 10.52 -24.70
CA LEU A 101 23.83 10.67 -23.66
C LEU A 101 23.55 9.27 -23.12
N SER A 102 23.71 9.08 -21.81
CA SER A 102 23.29 7.87 -21.12
C SER A 102 21.90 7.46 -21.65
N PRO A 103 21.64 6.16 -21.91
CA PRO A 103 20.36 5.75 -22.47
C PRO A 103 19.25 6.35 -21.60
N ARG A 104 18.46 7.26 -22.18
CA ARG A 104 17.34 7.87 -21.47
C ARG A 104 16.41 6.71 -21.10
N VAL A 105 16.30 6.42 -19.80
CA VAL A 105 15.36 5.43 -19.30
C VAL A 105 13.96 5.94 -19.65
N THR A 106 13.31 5.28 -20.61
CA THR A 106 11.95 5.63 -21.03
C THR A 106 10.96 5.32 -19.89
N PRO A 107 9.89 6.10 -19.73
CA PRO A 107 8.87 5.81 -18.72
C PRO A 107 8.33 4.38 -18.87
N LEU A 108 8.13 3.70 -17.75
CA LEU A 108 7.49 2.39 -17.72
C LEU A 108 6.01 2.52 -18.09
N ARG A 109 5.52 1.73 -19.04
CA ARG A 109 4.09 1.70 -19.40
C ARG A 109 3.30 0.74 -18.53
N ILE A 110 2.39 1.26 -17.71
CA ILE A 110 1.65 0.49 -16.71
C ILE A 110 0.17 0.34 -17.12
N GLY A 111 -0.37 -0.88 -17.01
CA GLY A 111 -1.80 -1.15 -17.02
C GLY A 111 -2.28 -1.48 -15.61
N VAL A 112 -3.27 -0.75 -15.09
CA VAL A 112 -3.79 -0.96 -13.73
C VAL A 112 -5.10 -1.72 -13.77
N LEU A 113 -5.20 -2.82 -13.03
CA LEU A 113 -6.44 -3.58 -12.85
C LEU A 113 -6.89 -3.48 -11.39
N GLY A 114 -8.19 -3.26 -11.15
CA GLY A 114 -8.74 -3.26 -9.80
C GLY A 114 -10.26 -3.27 -9.74
N SER A 115 -10.81 -3.74 -8.62
CA SER A 115 -12.26 -3.93 -8.44
C SER A 115 -12.90 -2.90 -7.49
N GLY A 116 -12.12 -2.02 -6.88
CA GLY A 116 -12.54 -1.27 -5.67
C GLY A 116 -12.24 0.22 -5.69
N GLN A 117 -11.74 0.70 -4.55
CA GLN A 117 -11.59 2.13 -4.24
C GLN A 117 -10.46 2.83 -5.03
N GLY A 118 -9.48 2.07 -5.53
CA GLY A 118 -8.37 2.61 -6.31
C GLY A 118 -7.37 3.48 -5.52
N THR A 119 -7.19 3.23 -4.22
CA THR A 119 -6.23 4.01 -3.40
C THR A 119 -4.78 3.76 -3.81
N ASN A 120 -4.42 2.51 -4.13
CA ASN A 120 -3.11 2.19 -4.71
C ASN A 120 -2.90 2.81 -6.11
N PHE A 121 -3.96 2.92 -6.93
CA PHE A 121 -3.90 3.64 -8.19
C PHE A 121 -3.56 5.13 -7.98
N GLU A 122 -4.19 5.80 -7.02
CA GLU A 122 -3.86 7.20 -6.69
C GLU A 122 -2.42 7.35 -6.18
N ALA A 123 -1.93 6.40 -5.40
CA ALA A 123 -0.55 6.41 -4.93
C ALA A 123 0.45 6.30 -6.09
N ILE A 124 0.16 5.44 -7.08
CA ILE A 124 0.95 5.33 -8.32
C ILE A 124 0.89 6.64 -9.10
N GLN A 125 -0.30 7.19 -9.33
CA GLN A 125 -0.47 8.45 -10.07
C GLN A 125 0.29 9.60 -9.39
N ARG A 126 0.14 9.74 -8.07
CA ARG A 126 0.87 10.75 -7.28
C ARG A 126 2.38 10.56 -7.38
N ALA A 127 2.88 9.32 -7.34
CA ALA A 127 4.31 9.06 -7.50
C ALA A 127 4.83 9.47 -8.89
N ILE A 128 4.02 9.31 -9.94
CA ILE A 128 4.34 9.78 -11.28
C ILE A 128 4.36 11.31 -11.32
N ASP A 129 3.30 11.95 -10.81
CA ASP A 129 3.16 13.41 -10.81
C ASP A 129 4.30 14.10 -10.03
N ASP A 130 4.73 13.49 -8.92
CA ASP A 130 5.85 13.96 -8.09
C ASP A 130 7.23 13.65 -8.69
N GLY A 131 7.32 12.91 -9.80
CA GLY A 131 8.57 12.48 -10.43
C GLY A 131 9.34 11.40 -9.65
N ARG A 132 8.72 10.77 -8.64
CA ARG A 132 9.29 9.65 -7.86
C ARG A 132 9.19 8.32 -8.59
N LEU A 133 8.30 8.22 -9.57
CA LEU A 133 8.10 7.06 -10.42
C LEU A 133 8.17 7.48 -11.88
N ASN A 134 9.21 7.05 -12.59
CA ASN A 134 9.33 7.28 -14.04
C ASN A 134 8.45 6.30 -14.84
N ALA A 135 7.14 6.55 -14.83
CA ALA A 135 6.15 5.71 -15.51
C ALA A 135 4.99 6.52 -16.08
N GLU A 136 4.18 5.88 -16.92
CA GLU A 136 2.88 6.37 -17.34
C GLU A 136 1.82 5.27 -17.18
N ILE A 137 0.62 5.66 -16.74
CA ILE A 137 -0.54 4.76 -16.68
C ILE A 137 -1.21 4.79 -18.05
N ALA A 138 -1.05 3.72 -18.82
CA ALA A 138 -1.55 3.62 -20.18
C ALA A 138 -3.04 3.28 -20.23
N VAL A 139 -3.53 2.45 -19.30
CA VAL A 139 -4.94 2.07 -19.20
C VAL A 139 -5.30 1.64 -17.78
N VAL A 140 -6.52 1.96 -17.35
CA VAL A 140 -7.12 1.47 -16.10
C VAL A 140 -8.30 0.58 -16.42
N ILE A 141 -8.28 -0.66 -15.95
CA ILE A 141 -9.30 -1.67 -16.23
C ILE A 141 -9.98 -2.08 -14.93
N SER A 142 -11.31 -2.18 -14.94
CA SER A 142 -12.07 -2.67 -13.80
C SER A 142 -13.16 -3.63 -14.23
N ASP A 143 -13.42 -4.60 -13.37
CA ASP A 143 -14.54 -5.52 -13.49
C ASP A 143 -15.81 -5.02 -12.78
N VAL A 144 -15.80 -3.76 -12.34
CA VAL A 144 -16.93 -3.11 -11.69
C VAL A 144 -17.16 -1.76 -12.36
N GLU A 145 -18.22 -1.66 -13.17
CA GLU A 145 -18.53 -0.49 -13.99
C GLU A 145 -18.61 0.82 -13.18
N GLY A 146 -19.22 0.76 -12.00
CA GLY A 146 -19.36 1.89 -11.07
C GLY A 146 -18.21 2.11 -10.10
N SER A 147 -17.06 1.44 -10.28
CA SER A 147 -15.95 1.51 -9.32
C SER A 147 -15.41 2.93 -9.15
N ARG A 148 -14.93 3.25 -7.94
CA ARG A 148 -14.22 4.50 -7.70
C ARG A 148 -12.90 4.56 -8.48
N LEU A 149 -12.27 3.41 -8.73
CA LEU A 149 -11.09 3.32 -9.60
C LEU A 149 -11.35 3.93 -11.00
N LEU A 150 -12.41 3.50 -11.69
CA LEU A 150 -12.74 4.03 -13.03
C LEU A 150 -13.13 5.52 -12.98
N ALA A 151 -13.82 5.94 -11.91
CA ALA A 151 -14.14 7.36 -11.71
C ALA A 151 -12.87 8.22 -11.57
N LYS A 152 -11.91 7.80 -10.73
CA LYS A 152 -10.63 8.49 -10.54
C LYS A 152 -9.79 8.52 -11.82
N ALA A 153 -9.76 7.42 -12.57
CA ALA A 153 -9.10 7.36 -13.88
C ALA A 153 -9.71 8.36 -14.87
N ARG A 154 -11.05 8.49 -14.88
CA ARG A 154 -11.76 9.50 -15.68
C ARG A 154 -11.39 10.92 -15.27
N GLU A 155 -11.40 11.21 -13.97
CA GLU A 155 -11.06 12.53 -13.41
C GLU A 155 -9.63 12.94 -13.76
N SER A 156 -8.72 11.95 -13.86
CA SER A 156 -7.32 12.13 -14.24
C SER A 156 -7.08 12.15 -15.77
N GLY A 157 -8.15 12.05 -16.58
CA GLY A 157 -8.03 12.04 -18.05
C GLY A 157 -7.42 10.77 -18.66
N LEU A 158 -7.35 9.67 -17.91
CA LEU A 158 -6.74 8.41 -18.35
C LEU A 158 -7.71 7.53 -19.15
N SER A 159 -7.14 6.70 -20.03
CA SER A 159 -7.87 5.62 -20.69
C SER A 159 -8.41 4.65 -19.64
N ARG A 160 -9.68 4.29 -19.76
CA ARG A 160 -10.35 3.41 -18.80
C ARG A 160 -11.30 2.46 -19.50
N VAL A 161 -11.35 1.21 -19.02
CA VAL A 161 -12.17 0.15 -19.60
C VAL A 161 -12.90 -0.59 -18.50
N PHE A 162 -14.21 -0.73 -18.66
CA PHE A 162 -14.98 -1.70 -17.90
C PHE A 162 -15.02 -3.00 -18.69
N VAL A 163 -14.75 -4.13 -18.03
CA VAL A 163 -14.90 -5.47 -18.59
C VAL A 163 -15.90 -6.23 -17.74
N ASP A 164 -16.91 -6.84 -18.37
CA ASP A 164 -17.91 -7.61 -17.64
C ASP A 164 -17.29 -8.86 -16.98
N PRO A 165 -17.34 -9.02 -15.65
CA PRO A 165 -16.79 -10.20 -14.98
C PRO A 165 -17.61 -11.47 -15.19
N GLY A 166 -18.80 -11.37 -15.79
CA GLY A 166 -19.76 -12.45 -15.85
C GLY A 166 -20.26 -12.88 -14.45
N PRO A 167 -20.91 -14.05 -14.35
CA PRO A 167 -21.59 -14.46 -13.12
C PRO A 167 -20.67 -15.05 -12.05
N ASN A 168 -19.42 -15.40 -12.37
CA ASN A 168 -18.53 -16.09 -11.43
C ASN A 168 -17.82 -15.09 -10.49
N PRO A 169 -18.02 -15.18 -9.17
CA PRO A 169 -17.48 -14.21 -8.23
C PRO A 169 -15.96 -14.35 -7.99
N LYS A 170 -15.30 -15.39 -8.50
CA LYS A 170 -13.87 -15.65 -8.25
C LYS A 170 -13.02 -15.56 -9.50
N MET A 171 -13.57 -15.81 -10.67
CA MET A 171 -12.81 -16.01 -11.90
C MET A 171 -13.52 -15.34 -13.07
N LEU A 172 -12.74 -14.74 -13.95
CA LEU A 172 -13.26 -14.16 -15.18
C LEU A 172 -13.57 -15.25 -16.23
N PRO A 173 -14.64 -15.09 -17.03
CA PRO A 173 -14.84 -15.90 -18.22
C PRO A 173 -13.69 -15.68 -19.22
N ILE A 174 -13.48 -16.63 -20.13
CA ILE A 174 -12.34 -16.58 -21.05
C ILE A 174 -12.40 -15.35 -21.94
N GLU A 175 -13.59 -14.97 -22.39
CA GLU A 175 -13.85 -13.81 -23.24
C GLU A 175 -13.44 -12.50 -22.53
N ALA A 176 -13.72 -12.38 -21.24
CA ALA A 176 -13.29 -11.23 -20.45
C ALA A 176 -11.77 -11.19 -20.26
N GLN A 177 -11.11 -12.35 -20.12
CA GLN A 177 -9.64 -12.39 -20.03
C GLN A 177 -8.97 -12.03 -21.35
N GLU A 178 -9.53 -12.47 -22.49
CA GLU A 178 -9.11 -12.07 -23.83
C GLU A 178 -9.30 -10.57 -24.05
N GLU A 179 -10.44 -10.02 -23.66
CA GLU A 179 -10.71 -8.58 -23.76
C GLU A 179 -9.67 -7.77 -22.96
N ILE A 180 -9.43 -8.12 -21.70
CA ILE A 180 -8.40 -7.46 -20.88
C ILE A 180 -7.04 -7.55 -21.57
N TYR A 181 -6.66 -8.73 -22.06
CA TYR A 181 -5.39 -8.94 -22.73
C TYR A 181 -5.23 -8.07 -23.97
N GLU A 182 -6.24 -8.00 -24.83
CA GLU A 182 -6.20 -7.16 -26.04
C GLU A 182 -6.19 -5.66 -25.70
N GLN A 183 -6.90 -5.23 -24.66
CA GLN A 183 -6.82 -3.85 -24.17
C GLN A 183 -5.40 -3.50 -23.70
N LEU A 184 -4.77 -4.38 -22.92
CA LEU A 184 -3.40 -4.16 -22.45
C LEU A 184 -2.40 -4.10 -23.61
N ARG A 185 -2.57 -4.95 -24.64
CA ARG A 185 -1.75 -4.93 -25.85
C ARG A 185 -1.95 -3.67 -26.69
N ALA A 186 -3.19 -3.26 -26.91
CA ALA A 186 -3.53 -2.06 -27.68
C ALA A 186 -2.92 -0.80 -27.05
N HIS A 187 -2.84 -0.75 -25.72
CA HIS A 187 -2.20 0.32 -24.96
C HIS A 187 -0.68 0.11 -24.76
N GLN A 188 -0.09 -0.92 -25.38
CA GLN A 188 1.32 -1.29 -25.28
C GLN A 188 1.83 -1.35 -23.83
N VAL A 189 1.02 -1.91 -22.93
CA VAL A 189 1.38 -2.08 -21.52
C VAL A 189 2.62 -2.96 -21.42
N GLN A 190 3.59 -2.52 -20.63
CA GLN A 190 4.79 -3.28 -20.31
C GLN A 190 4.60 -4.10 -19.03
N VAL A 191 3.95 -3.52 -18.02
CA VAL A 191 3.72 -4.13 -16.71
C VAL A 191 2.26 -3.96 -16.29
N VAL A 192 1.65 -5.05 -15.85
CA VAL A 192 0.28 -5.09 -15.32
C VAL A 192 0.33 -5.04 -13.80
N VAL A 193 -0.43 -4.12 -13.20
CA VAL A 193 -0.47 -3.91 -11.75
C VAL A 193 -1.86 -4.22 -11.23
N LEU A 194 -1.97 -5.24 -10.39
CA LEU A 194 -3.21 -5.58 -9.69
C LEU A 194 -3.30 -4.79 -8.39
N THR A 195 -4.33 -3.95 -8.28
CA THR A 195 -4.60 -3.07 -7.12
C THR A 195 -5.95 -3.41 -6.50
N GLY A 196 -5.98 -4.49 -5.72
CA GLY A 196 -7.25 -5.01 -5.18
C GLY A 196 -8.16 -5.56 -6.28
N PHE A 197 -7.57 -6.26 -7.25
CA PHE A 197 -8.32 -7.00 -8.27
C PHE A 197 -8.80 -8.33 -7.69
N MET A 198 -10.12 -8.52 -7.60
CA MET A 198 -10.72 -9.60 -6.80
C MET A 198 -10.99 -10.89 -7.61
N ARG A 199 -10.39 -11.02 -8.79
CA ARG A 199 -10.54 -12.19 -9.67
C ARG A 199 -9.21 -12.89 -9.89
N VAL A 200 -9.28 -14.21 -10.03
CA VAL A 200 -8.15 -15.04 -10.45
C VAL A 200 -7.86 -14.77 -11.93
N ILE A 201 -6.60 -14.45 -12.21
CA ILE A 201 -6.06 -14.28 -13.56
C ILE A 201 -5.58 -15.64 -14.07
N LYS A 202 -5.87 -15.95 -15.34
CA LYS A 202 -5.42 -17.13 -16.08
C LYS A 202 -4.90 -16.70 -17.45
N ASP A 203 -4.73 -17.65 -18.37
CA ASP A 203 -4.45 -17.33 -19.76
C ASP A 203 -5.64 -16.62 -20.43
N PRO A 204 -5.37 -15.73 -21.41
CA PRO A 204 -4.06 -15.44 -22.01
C PRO A 204 -3.17 -14.46 -21.23
N LEU A 205 -3.63 -13.92 -20.09
CA LEU A 205 -2.90 -12.89 -19.35
C LEU A 205 -1.60 -13.42 -18.73
N LEU A 206 -1.64 -14.58 -18.04
CA LEU A 206 -0.46 -15.14 -17.38
C LEU A 206 0.68 -15.43 -18.36
N SER A 207 0.37 -16.07 -19.50
CA SER A 207 1.36 -16.34 -20.54
C SER A 207 1.80 -15.06 -21.28
N GLY A 208 0.88 -14.19 -21.67
CA GLY A 208 1.18 -12.96 -22.41
C GLY A 208 2.00 -11.93 -21.61
N TYR A 209 1.81 -11.89 -20.29
CA TYR A 209 2.52 -11.01 -19.37
C TYR A 209 3.36 -11.78 -18.35
N LYS A 210 3.95 -12.92 -18.76
CA LYS A 210 4.83 -13.71 -17.91
C LYS A 210 5.91 -12.84 -17.24
N ASP A 211 6.01 -12.94 -15.92
CA ASP A 211 6.93 -12.16 -15.07
C ASP A 211 6.75 -10.63 -15.19
N ARG A 212 5.60 -10.18 -15.68
CA ARG A 212 5.21 -8.76 -15.88
C ARG A 212 3.86 -8.40 -15.28
N ILE A 213 3.28 -9.29 -14.48
CA ILE A 213 2.09 -8.99 -13.65
C ILE A 213 2.53 -8.94 -12.19
N VAL A 214 2.25 -7.83 -11.52
CA VAL A 214 2.56 -7.62 -10.11
C VAL A 214 1.27 -7.35 -9.32
N ASN A 215 1.20 -7.90 -8.11
CA ASN A 215 0.11 -7.68 -7.17
C ASN A 215 0.65 -7.13 -5.85
N ILE A 216 -0.13 -6.26 -5.21
CA ILE A 216 0.07 -5.85 -3.82
C ILE A 216 -0.95 -6.58 -2.95
N HIS A 217 -0.47 -7.31 -1.96
CA HIS A 217 -1.27 -8.13 -1.07
C HIS A 217 -1.14 -7.67 0.40
N PRO A 218 -2.24 -7.48 1.16
CA PRO A 218 -2.22 -6.90 2.50
C PRO A 218 -1.87 -7.93 3.60
N SER A 219 -0.78 -8.68 3.39
CA SER A 219 -0.13 -9.47 4.44
C SER A 219 1.36 -9.64 4.18
N LEU A 220 2.07 -10.18 5.16
CA LEU A 220 3.42 -10.71 5.01
C LEU A 220 3.36 -12.15 4.47
N LEU A 221 3.24 -12.30 3.14
CA LEU A 221 3.29 -13.61 2.48
C LEU A 221 4.56 -14.39 2.91
N PRO A 222 4.47 -15.72 3.10
CA PRO A 222 3.35 -16.60 2.72
C PRO A 222 2.19 -16.67 3.72
N LYS A 223 2.19 -15.89 4.82
CA LYS A 223 1.06 -15.87 5.77
C LYS A 223 -0.18 -15.21 5.16
N PHE A 224 -1.36 -15.72 5.52
CA PHE A 224 -2.67 -15.10 5.22
C PHE A 224 -2.90 -14.82 3.72
N LYS A 225 -2.86 -15.87 2.89
CA LYS A 225 -3.24 -15.77 1.47
C LYS A 225 -4.74 -15.50 1.31
N GLY A 226 -5.13 -14.93 0.17
CA GLY A 226 -6.53 -14.70 -0.18
C GLY A 226 -7.16 -13.50 0.52
N LYS A 227 -8.49 -13.53 0.69
CA LYS A 227 -9.25 -12.33 1.05
C LYS A 227 -9.08 -11.94 2.52
N ALA A 228 -9.17 -10.64 2.79
CA ALA A 228 -9.20 -10.07 4.15
C ALA A 228 -8.03 -10.52 5.05
N ALA A 229 -6.82 -10.56 4.49
CA ALA A 229 -5.65 -11.10 5.16
C ALA A 229 -5.29 -10.38 6.48
N TRP A 230 -5.58 -9.08 6.59
CA TRP A 230 -5.39 -8.31 7.82
C TRP A 230 -6.36 -8.70 8.94
N VAL A 231 -7.57 -9.16 8.58
CA VAL A 231 -8.54 -9.70 9.54
C VAL A 231 -8.03 -11.03 10.08
N GLN A 232 -7.56 -11.91 9.19
CA GLN A 232 -6.97 -13.20 9.60
C GLN A 232 -5.78 -12.99 10.56
N ALA A 233 -4.90 -12.02 10.27
CA ALA A 233 -3.77 -11.70 11.15
C ALA A 233 -4.23 -11.25 12.56
N LEU A 234 -5.30 -10.45 12.62
CA LEU A 234 -5.85 -9.98 13.89
C LEU A 234 -6.52 -11.13 14.67
N GLU A 235 -7.26 -12.00 13.99
CA GLU A 235 -7.94 -13.16 14.59
C GLU A 235 -6.95 -14.19 15.16
N GLU A 236 -5.81 -14.40 14.49
CA GLU A 236 -4.72 -15.26 14.97
C GLU A 236 -3.86 -14.60 16.05
N GLY A 237 -4.15 -13.34 16.43
CA GLY A 237 -3.45 -12.64 17.50
C GLY A 237 -2.01 -12.26 17.16
N GLU A 238 -1.71 -12.02 15.88
CA GLU A 238 -0.40 -11.52 15.45
C GLU A 238 -0.11 -10.14 16.05
N VAL A 239 1.17 -9.87 16.34
CA VAL A 239 1.64 -8.57 16.82
C VAL A 239 2.22 -7.70 15.70
N GLU A 240 2.39 -8.29 14.52
CA GLU A 240 2.95 -7.65 13.32
C GLU A 240 2.26 -8.24 12.08
N THR A 241 1.97 -7.39 11.11
CA THR A 241 1.52 -7.77 9.77
C THR A 241 2.18 -6.85 8.74
N GLY A 242 1.63 -6.68 7.55
CA GLY A 242 2.23 -5.84 6.53
C GLY A 242 1.58 -5.99 5.17
N CYS A 243 2.32 -5.58 4.14
CA CYS A 243 1.96 -5.83 2.75
C CYS A 243 3.14 -6.46 1.99
N THR A 244 2.80 -7.15 0.90
CA THR A 244 3.74 -7.82 0.01
C THR A 244 3.47 -7.43 -1.43
N VAL A 245 4.50 -6.95 -2.12
CA VAL A 245 4.51 -6.85 -3.58
C VAL A 245 5.12 -8.12 -4.15
N HIS A 246 4.38 -8.84 -5.00
CA HIS A 246 4.85 -10.09 -5.60
C HIS A 246 4.45 -10.21 -7.07
N LEU A 247 5.24 -10.98 -7.83
CA LEU A 247 4.84 -11.39 -9.17
C LEU A 247 3.65 -12.34 -9.09
N VAL A 248 2.73 -12.23 -10.04
CA VAL A 248 1.57 -13.13 -10.16
C VAL A 248 1.97 -14.34 -10.98
N ASN A 249 1.54 -15.52 -10.54
CA ASN A 249 1.67 -16.79 -11.25
C ASN A 249 0.35 -17.58 -11.13
N GLU A 250 0.38 -18.88 -11.43
CA GLU A 250 -0.79 -19.76 -11.42
C GLU A 250 -1.34 -20.01 -10.01
N GLU A 251 -0.51 -19.79 -8.97
CA GLU A 251 -0.85 -19.96 -7.57
C GLU A 251 -1.31 -18.64 -6.96
N VAL A 252 -2.46 -18.67 -6.27
CA VAL A 252 -2.99 -17.51 -5.55
C VAL A 252 -1.98 -17.07 -4.49
N ASP A 253 -1.51 -15.82 -4.62
CA ASP A 253 -0.53 -15.18 -3.73
C ASP A 253 0.72 -16.04 -3.49
N GLY A 254 1.14 -16.81 -4.51
CA GLY A 254 2.25 -17.76 -4.44
C GLY A 254 3.48 -17.40 -5.28
N GLY A 255 3.43 -16.31 -6.04
CA GLY A 255 4.55 -15.93 -6.90
C GLY A 255 5.71 -15.26 -6.16
N LYS A 256 6.78 -14.98 -6.91
CA LYS A 256 8.02 -14.44 -6.36
C LYS A 256 7.78 -13.10 -5.64
N ILE A 257 8.13 -13.06 -4.35
CA ILE A 257 8.11 -11.83 -3.55
C ILE A 257 9.18 -10.86 -4.07
N LEU A 258 8.78 -9.62 -4.35
CA LEU A 258 9.66 -8.53 -4.79
C LEU A 258 10.05 -7.60 -3.65
N ALA A 259 9.11 -7.32 -2.74
CA ALA A 259 9.33 -6.51 -1.56
C ALA A 259 8.21 -6.74 -0.52
N GLN A 260 8.50 -6.43 0.74
CA GLN A 260 7.54 -6.43 1.83
C GLN A 260 7.77 -5.22 2.73
N ALA A 261 6.70 -4.72 3.33
CA ALA A 261 6.74 -3.71 4.38
C ALA A 261 5.95 -4.23 5.59
N LYS A 262 6.48 -4.02 6.79
CA LYS A 262 5.91 -4.51 8.04
C LYS A 262 5.22 -3.37 8.77
N VAL A 263 4.11 -3.68 9.44
CA VAL A 263 3.39 -2.77 10.32
C VAL A 263 3.07 -3.45 11.65
N PRO A 264 3.16 -2.75 12.78
CA PRO A 264 2.75 -3.30 14.06
C PRO A 264 1.22 -3.44 14.13
N ILE A 265 0.76 -4.42 14.91
CA ILE A 265 -0.63 -4.51 15.40
C ILE A 265 -0.60 -4.13 16.89
N HIS A 266 -1.24 -3.02 17.23
CA HIS A 266 -1.31 -2.53 18.59
C HIS A 266 -2.43 -3.21 19.38
N ILE A 267 -2.26 -3.25 20.70
CA ILE A 267 -3.32 -3.74 21.59
C ILE A 267 -4.54 -2.83 21.45
N GLY A 268 -5.66 -3.42 21.04
CA GLY A 268 -6.93 -2.73 20.86
C GLY A 268 -7.17 -2.20 19.45
N ASP A 269 -6.25 -2.42 18.50
CA ASP A 269 -6.51 -2.12 17.08
C ASP A 269 -7.75 -2.87 16.59
N THR A 270 -8.55 -2.19 15.77
CA THR A 270 -9.59 -2.80 14.94
C THR A 270 -9.01 -3.29 13.61
N ALA A 271 -9.77 -4.09 12.87
CA ALA A 271 -9.36 -4.52 11.53
C ALA A 271 -9.13 -3.32 10.58
N ASP A 272 -9.92 -2.25 10.72
CA ASP A 272 -9.76 -1.04 9.91
C ASP A 272 -8.48 -0.28 10.26
N ASP A 273 -8.13 -0.17 11.56
CA ASP A 273 -6.88 0.46 12.00
C ASP A 273 -5.66 -0.24 11.40
N VAL A 274 -5.66 -1.57 11.44
CA VAL A 274 -4.60 -2.39 10.82
C VAL A 274 -4.60 -2.20 9.31
N PHE A 275 -5.76 -2.23 8.66
CA PHE A 275 -5.89 -2.07 7.22
C PHE A 275 -5.36 -0.71 6.74
N TYR A 276 -5.71 0.39 7.41
CA TYR A 276 -5.22 1.72 7.03
C TYR A 276 -3.71 1.86 7.22
N ARG A 277 -3.14 1.21 8.25
CA ARG A 277 -1.70 1.18 8.47
C ARG A 277 -0.98 0.39 7.38
N ILE A 278 -1.52 -0.77 7.00
CA ILE A 278 -1.01 -1.55 5.85
C ILE A 278 -1.08 -0.70 4.57
N GLN A 279 -2.23 -0.06 4.32
CA GLN A 279 -2.45 0.73 3.11
C GLN A 279 -1.45 1.89 2.97
N ALA A 280 -1.07 2.54 4.07
CA ALA A 280 -0.04 3.57 4.05
C ALA A 280 1.31 3.03 3.54
N GLU A 281 1.68 1.80 3.94
CA GLU A 281 2.88 1.13 3.43
C GLU A 281 2.73 0.66 1.98
N GLU A 282 1.54 0.17 1.57
CA GLU A 282 1.27 -0.19 0.17
C GLU A 282 1.51 0.99 -0.78
N HIS A 283 1.09 2.20 -0.37
CA HIS A 283 1.23 3.44 -1.14
C HIS A 283 2.67 3.89 -1.33
N LEU A 284 3.60 3.38 -0.53
CA LEU A 284 5.03 3.63 -0.65
C LEU A 284 5.75 2.48 -1.38
N LEU A 285 5.46 1.25 -0.97
CA LEU A 285 6.14 0.04 -1.42
C LEU A 285 5.88 -0.26 -2.89
N LEU A 286 4.63 -0.15 -3.34
CA LEU A 286 4.28 -0.50 -4.72
C LEU A 286 4.91 0.47 -5.73
N PRO A 287 4.83 1.81 -5.58
CA PRO A 287 5.56 2.73 -6.46
C PRO A 287 7.07 2.53 -6.45
N ASP A 288 7.70 2.24 -5.31
CA ASP A 288 9.14 1.95 -5.25
C ASP A 288 9.51 0.72 -6.09
N VAL A 289 8.75 -0.37 -5.97
CA VAL A 289 8.99 -1.58 -6.76
C VAL A 289 8.87 -1.29 -8.26
N LEU A 290 7.88 -0.49 -8.67
CA LEU A 290 7.68 -0.11 -10.06
C LEU A 290 8.80 0.80 -10.57
N ASN A 291 9.28 1.76 -9.76
CA ASN A 291 10.35 2.66 -10.16
C ASN A 291 11.67 1.90 -10.39
N ASN A 292 11.93 0.91 -9.55
CA ASN A 292 13.13 0.08 -9.63
C ASN A 292 12.92 -1.19 -10.49
N TRP A 293 11.85 -1.27 -11.30
CA TRP A 293 11.48 -2.49 -12.03
C TRP A 293 12.62 -3.05 -12.89
N ARG A 294 13.24 -2.19 -13.70
CA ARG A 294 14.35 -2.58 -14.59
C ARG A 294 15.62 -2.91 -13.82
N GLU A 295 15.91 -2.18 -12.75
CA GLU A 295 17.06 -2.42 -11.88
C GLU A 295 16.96 -3.76 -11.14
N ARG A 296 15.73 -4.22 -10.87
CA ARG A 296 15.42 -5.56 -10.34
C ARG A 296 15.60 -6.68 -11.37
N GLY A 297 15.97 -6.35 -12.61
CA GLY A 297 16.14 -7.33 -13.70
C GLY A 297 14.83 -7.90 -14.23
N LEU A 298 13.70 -7.22 -14.00
CA LEU A 298 12.39 -7.67 -14.46
C LEU A 298 12.14 -7.28 -15.93
N PRO A 299 11.49 -8.14 -16.71
CA PRO A 299 11.31 -7.93 -18.14
C PRO A 299 10.33 -6.80 -18.46
N VAL A 300 10.48 -6.20 -19.63
CA VAL A 300 9.64 -5.10 -20.15
C VAL A 300 9.28 -5.34 -21.62
N GLY A 301 8.57 -6.44 -21.90
CA GLY A 301 8.19 -6.80 -23.27
C GLY A 301 9.30 -7.51 -24.03
#